data_AF-A0A0W8E9U8-F1
#
_entry.id   AF-A0A0W8E9U8-F1
#
_cell.length_a   1.000
_cell.length_b   1.000
_cell.length_c   1.000
_cell.angle_alpha   90.00
_cell.angle_beta   90.00
_cell.angle_gamma   90.00
#
_symmetry.space_group_name_H-M   'P 1'
#
loop_
_entity.id
_entity.type
_entity.pdbx_description
1 polymer ?
#
loop_
_entity_poly.entity_id
_entity_poly.type
_entity_poly.pdbx_seq_one_letter_code
_entity_poly.pdbx_strand_id
1 'polypeptide(L)'
;MVIVTNYELIEKPEKAVFCKEQGAEFFPCCGDKLKVVGSRERKCIEGSGTKIVLIIRRLCCTECKRIHHELPDMLVPYKRHARESIETVVIHDSDLSVNVDEI
;
A
#
# COMPACT_ATOMS: atom_id res chain seq x y z
N MET A 1 -9.20 3.65 -2.32
CA MET A 1 -8.20 2.57 -2.12
C MET A 1 -8.74 1.64 -1.04
N VAL A 2 -8.35 0.38 -1.04
CA VAL A 2 -8.68 -0.61 -0.01
C VAL A 2 -7.35 -1.10 0.55
N ILE A 3 -7.16 -0.99 1.87
CA ILE A 3 -5.95 -1.48 2.52
C ILE A 3 -6.13 -2.96 2.86
N VAL A 4 -5.14 -3.79 2.53
CA VAL A 4 -5.17 -5.24 2.78
C VAL A 4 -4.07 -5.63 3.76
N THR A 5 -4.42 -6.44 4.75
CA THR A 5 -3.51 -6.92 5.80
C THR A 5 -3.23 -8.42 5.69
N ASN A 6 -4.15 -9.18 5.09
CA ASN A 6 -4.01 -10.62 4.85
C ASN A 6 -3.69 -10.87 3.38
N TYR A 7 -2.41 -10.81 3.03
CA TYR A 7 -1.93 -11.04 1.68
C TYR A 7 -0.65 -11.86 1.66
N GLU A 8 -0.41 -12.50 0.52
CA GLU A 8 0.82 -13.22 0.22
C GLU A 8 1.52 -12.54 -0.94
N LEU A 9 2.84 -12.35 -0.80
CA LEU A 9 3.71 -11.84 -1.85
C LEU A 9 4.29 -13.01 -2.62
N ILE A 10 3.91 -13.13 -3.89
CA ILE A 10 4.40 -14.18 -4.78
C ILE A 10 5.41 -13.56 -5.75
N GLU A 11 6.68 -13.92 -5.59
CA GLU A 11 7.75 -13.49 -6.48
C GLU A 11 7.69 -14.24 -7.82
N LYS A 12 7.81 -13.50 -8.93
CA LYS A 12 8.03 -14.07 -10.25
C LYS A 12 9.43 -13.72 -10.78
N PRO A 13 10.02 -14.57 -11.64
CA PRO A 13 11.35 -14.36 -12.21
C PRO A 13 11.51 -13.04 -12.99
N GLU A 14 10.41 -12.40 -13.40
CA GLU A 14 10.40 -11.13 -14.16
C GLU A 14 10.36 -9.86 -13.28
N LYS A 15 10.90 -9.92 -12.05
CA LYS A 15 11.01 -8.77 -11.09
C LYS A 15 9.68 -8.20 -10.57
N ALA A 16 8.56 -8.86 -10.83
CA ALA A 16 7.26 -8.45 -10.34
C ALA A 16 6.78 -9.37 -9.21
N VAL A 17 6.25 -8.76 -8.16
CA VAL A 17 5.70 -9.44 -7.00
C VAL A 17 4.18 -9.29 -7.00
N PHE A 18 3.45 -10.39 -6.98
CA PHE A 18 1.99 -10.35 -6.93
C PHE A 18 1.52 -10.29 -5.48
N CYS A 19 0.64 -9.33 -5.19
CA CYS A 19 -0.08 -9.29 -3.93
C CYS A 19 -1.38 -10.08 -4.07
N LYS A 20 -1.47 -11.25 -3.44
CA LYS A 20 -2.67 -12.09 -3.45
C LYS A 20 -3.35 -12.02 -2.09
N GLU A 21 -4.60 -11.55 -2.04
CA GLU A 21 -5.38 -11.61 -0.81
C GLU A 21 -5.62 -13.07 -0.38
N GLN A 22 -5.55 -13.31 0.92
CA GLN A 22 -6.05 -14.54 1.54
C GLN A 22 -7.34 -14.21 2.31
N GLY A 23 -8.47 -14.21 1.57
CA GLY A 23 -9.81 -14.31 2.16
C GLY A 23 -10.30 -13.13 2.98
N ALA A 24 -10.29 -11.91 2.45
CA ALA A 24 -10.82 -10.75 3.17
C ALA A 24 -12.13 -10.21 2.58
N GLU A 25 -13.17 -10.18 3.42
CA GLU A 25 -14.32 -9.30 3.26
C GLU A 25 -13.85 -7.87 3.55
N PHE A 26 -13.52 -7.14 2.49
CA PHE A 26 -13.16 -5.74 2.64
C PHE A 26 -14.41 -4.90 2.82
N PHE A 27 -14.37 -4.06 3.84
CA PHE A 27 -15.27 -2.92 3.96
C PHE A 27 -14.58 -1.73 3.27
N PRO A 28 -14.78 -1.50 1.96
CA PRO A 28 -14.53 -0.17 1.45
C PRO A 28 -15.39 0.79 2.29
N CYS A 29 -15.04 2.07 2.32
CA CYS A 29 -15.95 3.11 2.83
C CYS A 29 -17.36 3.08 2.18
N CYS A 30 -17.56 2.25 1.16
CA CYS A 30 -18.77 2.01 0.41
C CYS A 30 -19.56 0.76 0.87
N GLY A 31 -19.04 -0.08 1.78
CA GLY A 31 -19.77 -1.17 2.44
C GLY A 31 -20.15 -2.40 1.59
N ASP A 32 -19.77 -2.45 0.31
CA ASP A 32 -20.40 -3.38 -0.63
C ASP A 32 -19.42 -4.20 -1.49
N LYS A 33 -19.97 -5.17 -2.24
CA LYS A 33 -19.20 -6.15 -3.02
C LYS A 33 -18.28 -5.50 -4.06
N LEU A 34 -17.00 -5.88 -3.99
CA LEU A 34 -15.95 -5.44 -4.90
C LEU A 34 -15.71 -6.50 -5.99
N LYS A 35 -15.70 -6.10 -7.26
CA LYS A 35 -15.39 -6.98 -8.39
C LYS A 35 -14.00 -6.69 -8.92
N VAL A 36 -13.19 -7.72 -9.14
CA VAL A 36 -11.88 -7.57 -9.78
C VAL A 36 -12.10 -7.19 -11.25
N VAL A 37 -11.58 -6.02 -11.67
CA VAL A 37 -11.66 -5.52 -13.05
C VAL A 37 -10.32 -5.48 -13.76
N GLY A 38 -9.23 -5.74 -13.05
CA GLY A 38 -7.89 -5.86 -13.63
C GLY A 38 -6.80 -5.72 -12.57
N SER A 39 -5.58 -5.50 -13.02
CA SER A 39 -4.42 -5.27 -12.16
C SER A 39 -3.64 -4.05 -12.62
N ARG A 40 -2.79 -3.53 -11.74
CA ARG A 40 -1.88 -2.41 -12.02
C ARG A 40 -0.57 -2.63 -11.29
N GLU A 41 0.52 -2.24 -11.94
CA GLU A 41 1.83 -2.17 -11.30
C GLU A 41 1.94 -0.98 -10.34
N ARG A 42 2.57 -1.23 -9.21
CA ARG A 42 2.92 -0.22 -8.20
C ARG A 42 4.35 -0.42 -7.76
N LYS A 43 5.19 0.58 -8.02
CA LYS A 43 6.59 0.59 -7.59
C LYS A 43 6.67 0.91 -6.10
N CYS A 44 7.45 0.11 -5.39
CA CYS A 44 7.77 0.25 -3.97
C CYS A 44 9.29 0.29 -3.79
N ILE A 45 9.75 1.06 -2.81
CA ILE A 45 11.12 1.14 -2.34
C ILE A 45 11.12 0.63 -0.91
N GLU A 46 11.79 -0.47 -0.65
CA GLU A 46 11.95 -1.05 0.68
C GLU A 46 12.96 -0.25 1.53
N GLY A 47 13.03 -0.56 2.83
CA GLY A 47 13.97 0.09 3.75
C GLY A 47 15.45 -0.11 3.38
N SER A 48 15.77 -1.22 2.72
CA SER A 48 17.10 -1.50 2.16
C SER A 48 17.46 -0.66 0.93
N GLY A 49 16.51 0.10 0.38
CA GLY A 49 16.65 0.82 -0.89
C GLY A 49 16.33 -0.03 -2.13
N THR A 50 15.99 -1.31 -1.95
CA THR A 50 15.58 -2.20 -3.04
C THR A 50 14.28 -1.72 -3.68
N LYS A 51 14.24 -1.72 -5.01
CA LYS A 51 13.06 -1.33 -5.79
C LYS A 51 12.31 -2.58 -6.22
N ILE A 52 11.11 -2.76 -5.69
CA ILE A 52 10.22 -3.85 -6.07
C ILE A 52 9.01 -3.32 -6.83
N VAL A 53 8.48 -4.11 -7.76
CA VAL A 53 7.25 -3.78 -8.48
C VAL A 53 6.15 -4.72 -8.00
N LEU A 54 5.18 -4.18 -7.27
CA LEU A 54 4.01 -4.94 -6.85
C LEU A 54 2.94 -4.90 -7.93
N ILE A 55 2.28 -6.02 -8.18
CA ILE A 55 1.08 -6.08 -9.00
C ILE A 55 -0.12 -6.16 -8.05
N ILE A 56 -0.90 -5.08 -8.04
CA ILE A 56 -2.09 -4.93 -7.19
C ILE A 56 -3.36 -5.00 -8.04
N ARG A 57 -4.45 -5.51 -7.47
CA ARG A 57 -5.73 -5.58 -8.20
C ARG A 57 -6.46 -4.24 -8.19
N ARG A 58 -7.20 -4.02 -9.27
CA ARG A 58 -8.17 -2.95 -9.46
C ARG A 58 -9.54 -3.55 -9.19
N LEU A 59 -10.21 -3.03 -8.18
CA LEU A 59 -11.51 -3.48 -7.72
C LEU A 59 -12.55 -2.44 -8.09
N CYS A 60 -13.59 -2.81 -8.82
CA CYS A 60 -14.73 -1.93 -9.08
C CYS A 60 -15.80 -2.19 -8.01
N CYS A 61 -16.21 -1.14 -7.31
CA CYS A 61 -17.31 -1.22 -6.36
C CYS A 61 -18.64 -1.05 -7.10
N THR A 62 -19.62 -1.91 -6.80
CA THR A 62 -20.95 -1.84 -7.40
C THR A 62 -21.74 -0.62 -6.94
N GLU A 63 -21.55 -0.17 -5.70
CA GLU A 63 -22.30 0.96 -5.12
C GLU A 63 -21.75 2.31 -5.57
N CYS A 64 -20.48 2.59 -5.25
CA CYS A 64 -19.92 3.90 -5.57
C CYS A 64 -19.51 4.02 -7.04
N LYS A 65 -19.51 2.91 -7.79
CA LYS A 65 -19.10 2.81 -9.21
C LYS A 65 -17.67 3.31 -9.48
N ARG A 66 -16.85 3.44 -8.43
CA ARG A 66 -15.44 3.85 -8.52
C ARG A 66 -14.52 2.64 -8.47
N ILE A 67 -13.30 2.87 -8.96
CA ILE A 67 -12.23 1.89 -8.90
C ILE A 67 -11.43 2.10 -7.62
N HIS A 68 -11.45 1.08 -6.77
CA HIS A 68 -10.62 0.96 -5.60
C HIS A 68 -9.39 0.13 -5.95
N HIS A 69 -8.21 0.66 -5.68
CA HIS A 69 -6.98 -0.12 -5.74
C HIS A 69 -6.80 -0.86 -4.43
N GLU A 70 -6.58 -2.17 -4.53
CA GLU A 70 -6.10 -2.99 -3.43
C GLU A 70 -4.67 -2.58 -3.10
N LEU A 71 -4.38 -2.33 -1.83
CA LEU A 71 -3.07 -1.87 -1.40
C LEU A 71 -2.65 -2.63 -0.14
N PRO A 72 -1.57 -3.41 -0.17
CA PRO A 72 -1.04 -4.01 1.05
C PRO A 72 -0.66 -2.94 2.08
N ASP A 73 -0.91 -3.23 3.35
CA ASP A 73 -0.69 -2.33 4.49
C ASP A 73 0.78 -1.97 4.72
N MET A 74 1.73 -2.77 4.19
CA MET A 74 3.14 -2.40 4.11
C MET A 74 3.40 -1.18 3.22
N LEU A 75 2.41 -0.69 2.48
CA LEU A 75 2.51 0.51 1.65
C LEU A 75 1.53 1.59 2.09
N VAL A 76 2.06 2.79 2.30
CA VAL A 76 1.22 3.97 2.53
C VAL A 76 0.57 4.43 1.22
N PRO A 77 -0.73 4.78 1.21
CA PRO A 77 -1.39 5.38 0.04
C PRO A 77 -0.58 6.51 -0.58
N TYR A 78 -0.51 6.54 -1.91
CA TYR A 78 0.21 7.55 -2.71
C TYR A 78 1.73 7.63 -2.52
N LYS A 79 2.30 6.92 -1.53
CA LYS A 79 3.75 6.86 -1.31
C LYS A 79 4.39 5.72 -2.09
N ARG A 80 5.68 5.90 -2.37
CA ARG A 80 6.55 4.92 -3.04
C ARG A 80 7.44 4.15 -2.06
N HIS A 81 7.59 4.63 -0.83
CA HIS A 81 8.37 3.94 0.20
C HIS A 81 7.47 2.98 0.99
N ALA A 82 8.06 1.88 1.45
CA ALA A 82 7.44 1.01 2.44
C ALA A 82 7.07 1.80 3.69
N ARG A 83 6.00 1.36 4.36
CA ARG A 83 5.49 1.94 5.60
C ARG A 83 6.58 2.02 6.66
N GLU A 84 7.28 0.92 6.87
CA GLU A 84 8.39 0.82 7.83
C GLU A 84 9.42 1.93 7.60
N SER A 85 9.84 2.17 6.35
CA SER A 85 10.80 3.23 6.03
C SER A 85 10.29 4.62 6.36
N ILE A 86 8.98 4.85 6.25
CA ILE A 86 8.36 6.13 6.59
C ILE A 86 8.29 6.28 8.12
N GLU A 87 7.87 5.22 8.81
CA GLU A 87 7.76 5.20 10.27
C GLU A 87 9.12 5.41 10.94
N THR A 88 10.18 4.78 10.46
CA THR A 88 11.55 4.97 10.97
C THR A 88 11.98 6.44 10.91
N VAL A 89 11.70 7.15 9.82
CA VAL A 89 12.09 8.58 9.70
C VAL A 89 11.23 9.45 10.62
N VAL A 90 9.92 9.21 10.68
CA VAL A 90 9.01 10.00 11.53
C VAL A 90 9.34 9.85 13.02
N ILE A 91 9.70 8.64 13.46
CA ILE A 91 10.09 8.38 14.85
C ILE A 91 11.44 9.04 15.16
N HIS A 92 12.41 9.00 14.24
CA HIS A 92 13.70 9.67 14.46
C HIS A 92 13.62 11.20 14.44
N ASP A 93 12.69 11.80 13.69
CA ASP A 93 12.47 13.25 13.71
C ASP A 93 11.82 13.73 15.01
N SER A 94 11.04 12.90 15.70
CA SER A 94 10.46 13.28 17.01
C SER A 94 11.48 13.42 18.13
N ASP A 95 12.72 12.96 17.95
CA ASP A 95 13.83 13.17 18.89
C ASP A 95 14.60 14.49 18.61
N LEU A 96 14.29 15.20 17.53
CA LEU A 96 14.83 16.53 17.25
C LEU A 96 13.89 17.58 17.86
N SER A 97 14.06 17.87 19.14
CA SER A 97 13.51 19.07 19.76
C SER A 97 14.14 20.29 19.09
N VAL A 98 13.54 20.77 18.00
CA VAL A 98 13.88 22.07 17.42
C VAL A 98 13.47 23.14 18.42
N ASN A 99 14.44 23.58 19.21
CA ASN A 99 14.29 24.77 20.03
C ASN A 99 14.14 25.93 19.04
N VAL A 100 12.95 26.53 19.02
CA VAL A 100 12.72 27.79 18.32
C VAL A 100 13.39 28.84 19.19
N ASP A 101 14.59 29.29 18.79
CA ASP A 101 15.15 30.51 19.35
C ASP A 101 14.23 31.67 18.95
N GLU A 102 13.45 32.16 19.92
CA GLU A 102 12.73 33.44 19.82
C GLU A 102 13.75 34.56 19.63
N ILE A 103 13.63 35.29 18.52
CA ILE A 103 14.23 36.62 18.32
C ILE A 103 13.11 37.63 18.13
#